data_AF-A0A1M6R1M6-F1
#
_entry.id   AF-A0A1M6R1M6-F1
#
_cell.length_a   1.000
_cell.length_b   1.000
_cell.length_c   1.000
_cell.angle_alpha   90.00
_cell.angle_beta   90.00
_cell.angle_gamma   90.00
#
_symmetry.space_group_name_H-M   'P 1'
#
loop_
_entity.id
_entity.type
_entity.pdbx_description
1 polymer ?
#
loop_
_entity_poly.entity_id
_entity_poly.type
_entity_poly.pdbx_seq_one_letter_code
_entity_poly.pdbx_strand_id
1 'polypeptide(L)'
;MNKEGLTKIVGVLLGAVVLGSAAGIAWQSKVKALDQPAAVTETAGSTAGEEPGVESDAYTLAKGDYSNLTYDNISLDKPVYDRYTLKQRQEKGLPTMLPALPRYTAEKVAYLTFDDGPDAKNTPAILDVLKAYGIHGTFYVLGSMAEENPDVLKRIFAEGHAIGNHSYDHDYRRLYANKENFIAEMEQTDDVIMNILGVRPFIIRAPGGTVGMFSGDYYDALNLLGYVEHDWNVLTEDATPKHPNAAQQIGYVDRRTQGHLKDNMALVLMHCNGGKEETVRALPGIIENLKAKGYRFGVVTPITPQPW
;
A
#
# COMPACT_ATOMS: atom_id res chain seq x y z
N MET A 1 -61.75 -40.30 5.84
CA MET A 1 -61.13 -39.91 4.55
C MET A 1 -59.66 -40.31 4.65
N ASN A 2 -59.31 -41.57 4.36
CA ASN A 2 -58.88 -42.09 3.04
C ASN A 2 -57.80 -41.18 2.40
N LYS A 3 -56.62 -41.65 1.95
CA LYS A 3 -56.07 -43.00 1.76
C LYS A 3 -54.61 -42.83 1.28
N GLU A 4 -53.78 -43.85 1.55
CA GLU A 4 -52.64 -44.32 0.72
C GLU A 4 -51.38 -43.41 0.65
N GLY A 5 -50.13 -43.87 0.78
CA GLY A 5 -49.59 -45.23 0.81
C GLY A 5 -48.31 -45.32 -0.03
N LEU A 6 -47.17 -45.49 0.66
CA LEU A 6 -46.06 -46.39 0.30
C LEU A 6 -45.22 -46.21 -1.01
N THR A 7 -43.94 -45.89 -0.79
CA THR A 7 -42.68 -46.58 -1.23
C THR A 7 -42.22 -46.70 -2.69
N LYS A 8 -40.88 -46.53 -2.79
CA LYS A 8 -39.83 -47.28 -3.55
C LYS A 8 -39.37 -46.76 -4.93
N ILE A 9 -38.09 -46.32 -4.92
CA ILE A 9 -36.92 -46.75 -5.73
C ILE A 9 -37.16 -47.18 -7.18
N VAL A 10 -36.43 -46.55 -8.13
CA VAL A 10 -35.45 -47.12 -9.10
C VAL A 10 -35.11 -46.02 -10.12
N GLY A 11 -33.81 -45.80 -10.36
CA GLY A 11 -33.33 -44.88 -11.40
C GLY A 11 -33.32 -45.51 -12.80
N VAL A 12 -33.11 -44.68 -13.85
CA VAL A 12 -32.43 -45.01 -15.11
C VAL A 12 -32.15 -43.71 -15.88
N LEU A 13 -31.00 -43.71 -16.55
CA LEU A 13 -30.40 -42.74 -17.47
C LEU A 13 -31.30 -42.24 -18.62
N LEU A 14 -31.06 -41.03 -19.12
CA LEU A 14 -30.52 -40.79 -20.48
C LEU A 14 -30.33 -39.29 -20.79
N GLY A 15 -29.33 -39.03 -21.64
CA GLY A 15 -28.72 -37.74 -21.90
C GLY A 15 -29.60 -36.67 -22.52
N ALA A 16 -29.14 -35.42 -22.35
CA ALA A 16 -29.44 -34.32 -23.25
C ALA A 16 -28.14 -33.58 -23.56
N VAL A 17 -27.74 -33.69 -24.84
CA VAL A 17 -26.73 -32.90 -25.53
C VAL A 17 -27.29 -31.51 -25.78
N VAL A 18 -26.56 -30.44 -25.45
CA VAL A 18 -26.62 -29.16 -26.20
C VAL A 18 -25.27 -28.41 -26.12
N LEU A 19 -24.53 -28.51 -27.23
CA LEU A 19 -23.83 -27.46 -27.99
C LEU A 19 -22.86 -26.50 -27.24
N GLY A 20 -21.58 -26.89 -27.22
CA GLY A 20 -20.47 -25.94 -27.10
C GLY A 20 -20.27 -25.19 -28.41
N SER A 21 -20.32 -23.86 -28.36
CA SER A 21 -20.00 -22.99 -29.48
C SER A 21 -18.49 -22.95 -29.74
N ALA A 22 -18.11 -22.90 -31.02
CA ALA A 22 -16.75 -23.05 -31.54
C ALA A 22 -15.75 -21.93 -31.17
N ALA A 23 -16.05 -21.07 -30.19
CA ALA A 23 -15.16 -20.02 -29.72
C ALA A 23 -14.28 -20.46 -28.52
N GLY A 24 -14.65 -21.52 -27.80
CA GLY A 24 -13.91 -22.02 -26.62
C GLY A 24 -12.76 -22.99 -26.93
N ILE A 25 -12.66 -23.49 -28.16
CA ILE A 25 -11.69 -24.54 -28.54
C ILE A 25 -10.42 -23.95 -29.19
N ALA A 26 -10.44 -22.67 -29.58
CA ALA A 26 -9.30 -21.99 -30.20
C ALA A 26 -8.36 -21.29 -29.20
N TRP A 27 -8.67 -21.29 -27.90
CA TRP A 27 -7.82 -20.69 -26.86
C TRP A 27 -6.89 -21.71 -26.17
N GLN A 28 -7.31 -22.99 -26.09
CA GLN A 28 -6.52 -24.06 -25.44
C GLN A 28 -5.39 -24.64 -26.32
N SER A 29 -5.29 -24.28 -27.59
CA SER A 29 -4.26 -24.77 -28.51
C SER A 29 -3.05 -23.83 -28.68
N LYS A 30 -3.06 -22.63 -28.06
CA LYS A 30 -1.93 -21.67 -28.11
C LYS A 30 -1.08 -21.57 -26.84
N VAL A 31 -1.38 -22.36 -25.81
CA VAL A 31 -0.61 -22.37 -24.54
C VAL A 31 0.24 -23.65 -24.39
N LYS A 32 0.31 -24.51 -25.43
CA LYS A 32 0.97 -25.82 -25.35
C LYS A 32 2.16 -26.02 -26.32
N ALA A 33 2.77 -24.93 -26.80
CA ALA A 33 3.86 -24.98 -27.78
C ALA A 33 5.10 -24.14 -27.42
N LEU A 34 5.35 -23.93 -26.12
CA LEU A 34 6.61 -23.36 -25.63
C LEU A 34 7.11 -24.20 -24.46
N ASP A 35 7.46 -25.45 -24.74
CA ASP A 35 8.18 -26.28 -23.77
C ASP A 35 9.01 -27.34 -24.50
N GLN A 36 10.27 -27.02 -24.83
CA GLN A 36 11.40 -27.95 -24.87
C GLN A 36 12.71 -27.18 -24.60
N PRO A 37 13.49 -27.56 -23.58
CA PRO A 37 14.77 -26.92 -23.26
C PRO A 37 15.92 -27.51 -24.08
N ALA A 38 16.87 -26.65 -24.47
CA ALA A 38 18.17 -27.10 -24.97
C ALA A 38 19.06 -27.51 -23.79
N ALA A 39 19.66 -28.70 -23.90
CA ALA A 39 20.56 -29.28 -22.93
C ALA A 39 21.86 -28.46 -22.78
N VAL A 40 22.23 -28.15 -21.53
CA VAL A 40 23.60 -27.82 -21.16
C VAL A 40 23.93 -28.61 -19.89
N THR A 41 25.00 -29.38 -19.99
CA THR A 41 25.55 -30.30 -19.00
C THR A 41 26.08 -29.60 -17.74
N GLU A 42 25.83 -30.24 -16.61
CA GLU A 42 26.25 -29.91 -15.25
C GLU A 42 27.77 -29.72 -15.08
N THR A 43 28.17 -28.83 -14.17
CA THR A 43 29.10 -29.19 -13.09
C THR A 43 28.68 -28.51 -11.78
N ALA A 44 28.81 -29.29 -10.71
CA ALA A 44 28.17 -29.15 -9.42
C ALA A 44 28.72 -28.03 -8.51
N GLY A 45 27.84 -27.51 -7.67
CA GLY A 45 28.12 -26.62 -6.54
C GLY A 45 26.86 -26.41 -5.71
N SER A 46 26.46 -27.46 -4.98
CA SER A 46 25.31 -27.49 -4.06
C SER A 46 25.49 -26.50 -2.90
N THR A 47 24.57 -25.53 -2.78
CA THR A 47 23.96 -25.13 -1.50
C THR A 47 22.54 -24.64 -1.76
N ALA A 48 21.55 -25.46 -1.39
CA ALA A 48 20.23 -24.97 -1.08
C ALA A 48 20.28 -24.20 0.24
N GLY A 49 19.60 -23.06 0.29
CA GLY A 49 19.26 -22.37 1.54
C GLY A 49 20.23 -21.26 1.95
N GLU A 50 19.95 -20.05 1.48
CA GLU A 50 20.07 -18.84 2.30
C GLU A 50 19.13 -17.80 1.70
N GLU A 51 18.00 -17.54 2.37
CA GLU A 51 17.07 -16.48 1.99
C GLU A 51 17.77 -15.13 2.22
N PRO A 52 17.92 -14.27 1.19
CA PRO A 52 18.53 -12.97 1.40
C PRO A 52 17.55 -12.07 2.15
N GLY A 53 17.86 -11.78 3.41
CA GLY A 53 17.43 -10.57 4.11
C GLY A 53 17.25 -10.79 5.60
N VAL A 54 18.32 -10.47 6.33
CA VAL A 54 18.34 -10.24 7.77
C VAL A 54 17.25 -9.22 8.10
N GLU A 55 16.45 -9.47 9.13
CA GLU A 55 15.55 -8.46 9.69
C GLU A 55 16.35 -7.19 9.97
N SER A 56 15.93 -6.07 9.39
CA SER A 56 16.58 -4.79 9.62
C SER A 56 15.97 -4.16 10.86
N ASP A 57 16.79 -3.53 11.71
CA ASP A 57 16.26 -2.71 12.80
C ASP A 57 15.39 -1.55 12.26
N ALA A 58 15.57 -1.16 10.99
CA ALA A 58 14.85 -0.07 10.35
C ALA A 58 13.47 -0.43 9.80
N TYR A 59 13.20 -1.69 9.42
CA TYR A 59 11.92 -2.10 8.81
C TYR A 59 11.66 -3.61 8.96
N THR A 60 10.38 -3.99 8.97
CA THR A 60 9.94 -5.39 8.94
C THR A 60 9.80 -5.84 7.50
N LEU A 61 10.49 -6.92 7.13
CA LEU A 61 10.43 -7.50 5.79
C LEU A 61 9.64 -8.81 5.83
N ALA A 62 8.51 -8.85 5.13
CA ALA A 62 7.60 -9.98 5.15
C ALA A 62 8.25 -11.26 4.61
N LYS A 63 7.99 -12.39 5.26
CA LYS A 63 8.32 -13.73 4.72
C LYS A 63 7.41 -14.04 3.54
N GLY A 64 7.84 -14.99 2.70
CA GLY A 64 7.08 -15.39 1.52
C GLY A 64 5.65 -15.85 1.85
N ASP A 65 5.46 -16.53 2.97
CA ASP A 65 4.19 -17.03 3.48
C ASP A 65 3.46 -16.06 4.44
N TYR A 66 3.99 -14.85 4.64
CA TYR A 66 3.52 -13.86 5.61
C TYR A 66 3.49 -14.33 7.08
N SER A 67 4.13 -15.44 7.43
CA SER A 67 4.08 -16.01 8.80
C SER A 67 4.66 -15.10 9.88
N ASN A 68 5.51 -14.13 9.51
CA ASN A 68 6.06 -13.13 10.43
C ASN A 68 5.22 -11.84 10.52
N LEU A 69 4.11 -11.72 9.80
CA LEU A 69 3.21 -10.57 9.90
C LEU A 69 2.21 -10.82 11.03
N THR A 70 2.66 -10.62 12.27
CA THR A 70 1.87 -10.77 13.49
C THR A 70 1.81 -9.45 14.25
N TYR A 71 0.85 -9.31 15.18
CA TYR A 71 0.72 -8.12 16.02
C TYR A 71 2.03 -7.78 16.75
N ASP A 72 2.69 -8.79 17.29
CA ASP A 72 3.91 -8.62 18.10
C ASP A 72 5.14 -8.27 17.25
N ASN A 73 5.10 -8.54 15.94
CA ASN A 73 6.23 -8.34 15.04
C ASN A 73 6.11 -7.09 14.15
N ILE A 74 4.93 -6.46 14.10
CA ILE A 74 4.72 -5.20 13.40
C ILE A 74 4.73 -4.06 14.42
N SER A 75 5.75 -3.22 14.34
CA SER A 75 5.87 -2.03 15.17
C SER A 75 5.22 -0.81 14.50
N LEU A 76 4.73 0.10 15.33
CA LEU A 76 4.12 1.36 14.89
C LEU A 76 5.13 2.39 14.40
N ASP A 77 6.41 2.14 14.70
CA ASP A 77 7.51 3.03 14.37
C ASP A 77 8.39 2.45 13.25
N LYS A 78 8.06 1.26 12.73
CA LYS A 78 8.80 0.56 11.69
C LYS A 78 7.93 0.29 10.45
N PRO A 79 8.38 0.68 9.25
CA PRO A 79 7.71 0.32 8.02
C PRO A 79 7.66 -1.20 7.82
N VAL A 80 6.67 -1.65 7.05
CA VAL A 80 6.51 -3.06 6.67
C VAL A 80 6.55 -3.16 5.15
N TYR A 81 7.43 -4.01 4.63
CA TYR A 81 7.62 -4.19 3.20
C TYR A 81 7.52 -5.65 2.79
N ASP A 82 7.21 -5.84 1.51
CA ASP A 82 7.23 -7.11 0.82
C ASP A 82 8.57 -7.32 0.11
N ARG A 83 9.04 -8.56 0.09
CA ARG A 83 10.25 -8.98 -0.66
C ARG A 83 9.98 -9.14 -2.14
N TYR A 84 8.71 -9.31 -2.50
CA TYR A 84 8.30 -9.71 -3.84
C TYR A 84 7.31 -8.70 -4.39
N THR A 85 7.38 -8.44 -5.70
CA THR A 85 6.29 -7.79 -6.42
C THR A 85 5.10 -8.75 -6.51
N LEU A 86 3.90 -8.24 -6.83
CA LEU A 86 2.72 -9.10 -6.99
C LEU A 86 2.91 -10.17 -8.05
N LYS A 87 3.49 -9.79 -9.20
CA LYS A 87 3.86 -10.72 -10.25
C LYS A 87 4.79 -11.83 -9.75
N GLN A 88 5.84 -11.47 -9.01
CA GLN A 88 6.77 -12.46 -8.45
C GLN A 88 6.09 -13.41 -7.45
N ARG A 89 5.14 -12.92 -6.65
CA ARG A 89 4.35 -13.77 -5.75
C ARG A 89 3.52 -14.78 -6.52
N GLN A 90 2.79 -14.31 -7.54
CA GLN A 90 1.94 -15.15 -8.38
C GLN A 90 2.76 -16.23 -9.10
N GLU A 91 3.90 -15.86 -9.70
CA GLU A 91 4.80 -16.80 -10.38
C GLU A 91 5.38 -17.87 -9.44
N LYS A 92 5.59 -17.52 -8.16
CA LYS A 92 6.08 -18.43 -7.12
C LYS A 92 4.97 -19.22 -6.41
N GLY A 93 3.69 -18.97 -6.72
CA GLY A 93 2.57 -19.56 -6.00
C GLY A 93 2.47 -19.13 -4.53
N LEU A 94 3.00 -17.95 -4.18
CA LEU A 94 2.93 -17.38 -2.84
C LEU A 94 1.58 -16.67 -2.62
N PRO A 95 1.11 -16.56 -1.35
CA PRO A 95 -0.11 -15.82 -1.06
C PRO A 95 0.04 -14.35 -1.46
N THR A 96 -1.01 -13.77 -2.06
CA THR A 96 -1.10 -12.34 -2.36
C THR A 96 -1.87 -11.60 -1.27
N MET A 97 -3.01 -12.16 -0.85
CA MET A 97 -3.84 -11.62 0.22
C MET A 97 -3.09 -11.66 1.56
N LEU A 98 -3.07 -10.53 2.27
CA LEU A 98 -2.52 -10.46 3.61
C LEU A 98 -3.36 -11.32 4.57
N PRO A 99 -2.73 -11.91 5.61
CA PRO A 99 -3.50 -12.56 6.67
C PRO A 99 -4.39 -11.54 7.38
N ALA A 100 -5.38 -12.03 8.13
CA ALA A 100 -6.17 -11.16 8.99
C ALA A 100 -5.26 -10.56 10.08
N LEU A 101 -4.87 -9.30 9.89
CA LEU A 101 -4.01 -8.58 10.83
C LEU A 101 -4.87 -7.86 11.88
N PRO A 102 -4.58 -8.03 13.18
CA PRO A 102 -5.23 -7.26 14.21
C PRO A 102 -4.86 -5.78 14.06
N ARG A 103 -5.88 -4.91 14.07
CA ARG A 103 -5.66 -3.47 14.19
C ARG A 103 -5.34 -3.15 15.64
N TYR A 104 -4.36 -2.30 15.87
CA TYR A 104 -4.06 -1.82 17.22
C TYR A 104 -4.91 -0.59 17.55
N THR A 105 -5.20 -0.42 18.83
CA THR A 105 -5.69 0.85 19.38
C THR A 105 -4.67 1.29 20.41
N ALA A 106 -3.96 2.37 20.11
CA ALA A 106 -2.87 2.85 20.97
C ALA A 106 -3.28 4.10 21.75
N GLU A 107 -2.41 4.49 22.68
CA GLU A 107 -2.26 5.89 23.12
C GLU A 107 -2.20 6.82 21.91
N LYS A 108 -2.50 8.11 22.08
CA LYS A 108 -2.58 9.08 20.97
C LYS A 108 -1.39 8.99 20.01
N VAL A 109 -1.65 8.60 18.75
CA VAL A 109 -0.61 8.50 17.70
C VAL A 109 -0.93 9.44 16.55
N ALA A 110 0.09 10.18 16.12
CA ALA A 110 0.06 10.97 14.90
C ALA A 110 0.91 10.30 13.82
N TYR A 111 0.32 10.16 12.64
CA TYR A 111 0.95 9.69 11.42
C TYR A 111 1.05 10.89 10.47
N LEU A 112 2.27 11.39 10.29
CA LEU A 112 2.55 12.46 9.34
C LEU A 112 2.73 11.83 7.97
N THR A 113 1.81 12.13 7.06
CA THR A 113 1.79 11.50 5.73
C THR A 113 1.95 12.55 4.64
N PHE A 114 2.73 12.24 3.62
CA PHE A 114 3.10 13.16 2.54
C PHE A 114 2.88 12.51 1.18
N ASP A 115 2.04 13.15 0.36
CA ASP A 115 1.66 12.64 -0.97
C ASP A 115 2.43 13.38 -2.09
N ASP A 116 2.31 12.84 -3.30
CA ASP A 116 2.79 13.38 -4.59
C ASP A 116 4.31 13.49 -4.79
N GLY A 117 5.11 13.06 -3.82
CA GLY A 117 6.57 13.03 -3.95
C GLY A 117 7.11 11.74 -4.57
N PRO A 118 8.44 11.51 -4.52
CA PRO A 118 9.46 12.42 -4.01
C PRO A 118 9.84 13.50 -5.03
N ASP A 119 10.07 14.73 -4.58
CA ASP A 119 10.71 15.78 -5.39
C ASP A 119 12.15 16.07 -4.96
N ALA A 120 12.88 16.86 -5.75
CA ALA A 120 14.27 17.20 -5.46
C ALA A 120 14.47 18.25 -4.36
N LYS A 121 13.40 18.87 -3.82
CA LYS A 121 13.51 20.08 -2.98
C LYS A 121 12.71 19.98 -1.69
N ASN A 122 11.39 19.90 -1.78
CA ASN A 122 10.51 19.90 -0.61
C ASN A 122 10.62 18.58 0.16
N THR A 123 10.75 17.46 -0.54
CA THR A 123 10.91 16.13 0.08
C THR A 123 12.20 16.07 0.93
N PRO A 124 13.40 16.41 0.42
CA PRO A 124 14.60 16.53 1.25
C PRO A 124 14.47 17.46 2.45
N ALA A 125 13.80 18.61 2.29
CA ALA A 125 13.63 19.56 3.39
C ALA A 125 12.68 19.04 4.49
N ILE A 126 11.64 18.29 4.10
CA ILE A 126 10.76 17.58 5.05
C ILE A 126 11.57 16.52 5.82
N LEU A 127 12.39 15.72 5.12
CA LEU A 127 13.27 14.73 5.75
C LEU A 127 14.19 15.37 6.78
N ASP A 128 14.80 16.52 6.47
CA ASP A 128 15.65 17.26 7.41
C ASP A 128 14.89 17.69 8.67
N VAL A 129 13.64 18.15 8.54
CA VAL A 129 12.79 18.50 9.68
C VAL A 129 12.46 17.26 10.51
N LEU A 130 12.00 16.17 9.88
CA LEU A 130 11.66 14.92 10.59
C LEU A 130 12.86 14.39 11.38
N LYS A 131 14.05 14.39 10.76
CA LYS A 131 15.32 14.03 11.39
C LYS A 131 15.66 14.93 12.59
N ALA A 132 15.48 16.25 12.47
CA ALA A 132 15.73 17.19 13.56
C ALA A 132 14.83 16.94 14.78
N TYR A 133 13.60 16.46 14.56
CA TYR A 133 12.67 16.09 15.63
C TYR A 133 12.82 14.63 16.10
N GLY A 134 13.68 13.83 15.47
CA GLY A 134 13.89 12.42 15.78
C GLY A 134 12.66 11.56 15.55
N ILE A 135 11.86 11.86 14.52
CA ILE A 135 10.62 11.15 14.19
C ILE A 135 10.63 10.66 12.74
N HIS A 136 9.79 9.68 12.44
CA HIS A 136 9.56 9.20 11.08
C HIS A 136 8.20 9.67 10.55
N GLY A 137 8.07 9.79 9.22
CA GLY A 137 6.81 10.00 8.51
C GLY A 137 6.55 8.89 7.50
N THR A 138 5.44 9.02 6.77
CA THR A 138 5.06 8.14 5.67
C THR A 138 4.94 8.94 4.37
N PHE A 139 5.56 8.45 3.31
CA PHE A 139 5.56 9.10 2.00
C PHE A 139 4.81 8.21 1.00
N TYR A 140 3.66 8.66 0.51
CA TYR A 140 2.94 8.00 -0.57
C TYR A 140 3.48 8.56 -1.89
N VAL A 141 4.26 7.74 -2.59
CA VAL A 141 5.07 8.20 -3.73
C VAL A 141 4.40 7.90 -5.07
N LEU A 142 4.58 8.81 -6.02
CA LEU A 142 4.25 8.57 -7.42
C LEU A 142 5.38 7.81 -8.10
N GLY A 143 5.05 6.80 -8.90
CA GLY A 143 6.03 6.03 -9.66
C GLY A 143 6.90 6.92 -10.57
N SER A 144 6.27 7.83 -11.31
CA SER A 144 6.97 8.81 -12.17
C SER A 144 7.95 9.68 -11.40
N MET A 145 7.56 10.20 -10.23
CA MET A 145 8.42 11.05 -9.39
C MET A 145 9.57 10.25 -8.77
N ALA A 146 9.34 8.98 -8.43
CA ALA A 146 10.35 8.06 -7.94
C ALA A 146 11.42 7.74 -9.01
N GLU A 147 11.03 7.57 -10.27
CA GLU A 147 11.97 7.40 -11.38
C GLU A 147 12.81 8.66 -11.63
N GLU A 148 12.20 9.84 -11.50
CA GLU A 148 12.89 11.13 -11.66
C GLU A 148 13.84 11.42 -10.49
N ASN A 149 13.51 11.00 -9.27
CA ASN A 149 14.23 11.34 -8.04
C ASN A 149 14.64 10.08 -7.22
N PRO A 150 15.34 9.10 -7.81
CA PRO A 150 15.59 7.81 -7.16
C PRO A 150 16.48 7.94 -5.92
N ASP A 151 17.37 8.92 -5.87
CA ASP A 151 18.23 9.15 -4.70
C ASP A 151 17.46 9.75 -3.52
N VAL A 152 16.40 10.52 -3.78
CA VAL A 152 15.49 11.00 -2.74
C VAL A 152 14.66 9.85 -2.21
N LEU A 153 14.17 8.95 -3.07
CA LEU A 153 13.46 7.74 -2.63
C LEU A 153 14.34 6.85 -1.74
N LYS A 154 15.60 6.61 -2.14
CA LYS A 154 16.58 5.89 -1.31
C LYS A 154 16.81 6.57 0.03
N ARG A 155 16.83 7.90 0.07
CA ARG A 155 16.98 8.67 1.31
C ARG A 155 15.77 8.47 2.23
N ILE A 156 14.54 8.53 1.71
CA ILE A 156 13.32 8.23 2.48
C ILE A 156 13.45 6.86 3.16
N PHE A 157 13.82 5.84 2.38
CA PHE A 157 13.98 4.46 2.86
C PHE A 157 15.10 4.32 3.89
N ALA A 158 16.28 4.89 3.62
CA ALA A 158 17.45 4.77 4.48
C ALA A 158 17.30 5.49 5.83
N GLU A 159 16.48 6.55 5.88
CA GLU A 159 16.17 7.28 7.12
C GLU A 159 15.00 6.66 7.92
N GLY A 160 14.50 5.48 7.53
CA GLY A 160 13.53 4.71 8.31
C GLY A 160 12.08 5.17 8.17
N HIS A 161 11.78 6.02 7.18
CA HIS A 161 10.42 6.44 6.88
C HIS A 161 9.65 5.34 6.13
N ALA A 162 8.33 5.29 6.31
CA ALA A 162 7.51 4.39 5.51
C ALA A 162 7.31 4.96 4.11
N ILE A 163 7.29 4.06 3.14
CA ILE A 163 6.95 4.36 1.74
C ILE A 163 5.65 3.64 1.44
N GLY A 164 4.70 4.37 0.88
CA GLY A 164 3.47 3.85 0.32
C GLY A 164 3.36 4.17 -1.16
N ASN A 165 2.48 3.49 -1.86
CA ASN A 165 2.23 3.70 -3.28
C ASN A 165 1.08 4.71 -3.50
N HIS A 166 1.27 5.67 -4.41
CA HIS A 166 0.26 6.69 -4.72
C HIS A 166 -0.14 6.73 -6.21
N SER A 167 -0.08 5.61 -6.92
CA SER A 167 -0.21 5.51 -8.40
C SER A 167 1.03 5.99 -9.15
N TYR A 168 0.97 5.91 -10.48
CA TYR A 168 2.13 6.19 -11.31
C TYR A 168 2.31 7.69 -11.57
N ASP A 169 1.28 8.38 -12.05
CA ASP A 169 1.36 9.81 -12.43
C ASP A 169 0.17 10.66 -11.95
N HIS A 170 -0.75 10.07 -11.17
CA HIS A 170 -1.92 10.77 -10.62
C HIS A 170 -2.93 11.27 -11.68
N ASP A 171 -2.99 10.67 -12.88
CA ASP A 171 -4.04 10.96 -13.87
C ASP A 171 -5.37 10.29 -13.52
N TYR A 172 -6.26 11.05 -12.89
CA TYR A 172 -7.60 10.59 -12.50
C TYR A 172 -8.43 9.97 -13.62
N ARG A 173 -8.32 10.45 -14.86
CA ARG A 173 -9.17 9.94 -15.95
C ARG A 173 -8.79 8.51 -16.30
N ARG A 174 -7.50 8.20 -16.25
CA ARG A 174 -6.99 6.87 -16.55
C ARG A 174 -7.12 5.96 -15.34
N LEU A 175 -6.70 6.46 -14.18
CA LEU A 175 -6.67 5.75 -12.92
C LEU A 175 -8.05 5.23 -12.50
N TYR A 176 -9.08 6.06 -12.61
CA TYR A 176 -10.45 5.72 -12.18
C TYR A 176 -11.39 5.31 -13.32
N ALA A 177 -10.85 4.97 -14.49
CA ALA A 177 -11.68 4.44 -15.57
C ALA A 177 -12.27 3.05 -15.23
N ASN A 178 -11.54 2.24 -14.46
CA ASN A 178 -11.96 0.96 -13.88
C ASN A 178 -10.91 0.49 -12.85
N LYS A 179 -11.24 -0.54 -12.04
CA LYS A 179 -10.33 -1.07 -11.03
C LYS A 179 -9.08 -1.71 -11.62
N GLU A 180 -9.16 -2.29 -12.82
CA GLU A 180 -8.02 -2.94 -13.47
C GLU A 180 -6.93 -1.90 -13.82
N ASN A 181 -7.34 -0.71 -14.28
CA ASN A 181 -6.43 0.41 -14.50
C ASN A 181 -5.81 0.91 -13.19
N PHE A 182 -6.62 1.03 -12.13
CA PHE A 182 -6.11 1.42 -10.81
C PHE A 182 -5.02 0.45 -10.32
N ILE A 183 -5.29 -0.86 -10.38
CA ILE A 183 -4.33 -1.90 -9.99
C ILE A 183 -3.09 -1.87 -10.89
N ALA A 184 -3.25 -1.69 -12.20
CA ALA A 184 -2.12 -1.62 -13.12
C ALA A 184 -1.15 -0.46 -12.76
N GLU A 185 -1.66 0.70 -12.36
CA GLU A 185 -0.81 1.81 -11.90
C GLU A 185 -0.16 1.55 -10.53
N MET A 186 -0.83 0.80 -9.64
CA MET A 186 -0.19 0.34 -8.40
C MET A 186 0.97 -0.61 -8.73
N GLU A 187 0.75 -1.63 -9.56
CA GLU A 187 1.78 -2.60 -9.95
C GLU A 187 2.95 -1.94 -10.68
N GLN A 188 2.68 -0.99 -11.58
CA GLN A 188 3.72 -0.22 -12.26
C GLN A 188 4.59 0.55 -11.27
N THR A 189 3.98 1.19 -10.27
CA THR A 189 4.70 1.95 -9.25
C THR A 189 5.46 1.02 -8.29
N ASP A 190 4.89 -0.13 -7.95
CA ASP A 190 5.58 -1.16 -7.16
C ASP A 190 6.82 -1.69 -7.86
N ASP A 191 6.76 -1.91 -9.18
CA ASP A 191 7.91 -2.33 -9.98
C ASP A 191 9.01 -1.26 -9.98
N VAL A 192 8.65 0.03 -10.08
CA VAL A 192 9.61 1.14 -9.94
C VAL A 192 10.28 1.11 -8.57
N ILE A 193 9.50 1.03 -7.49
CA ILE A 193 10.02 1.02 -6.11
C ILE A 193 10.90 -0.21 -5.88
N MET A 194 10.47 -1.39 -6.35
CA MET A 194 11.25 -2.63 -6.27
C MET A 194 12.58 -2.51 -7.00
N ASN A 195 12.60 -1.91 -8.20
CA ASN A 195 13.84 -1.74 -8.97
C ASN A 195 14.84 -0.80 -8.29
N ILE A 196 14.35 0.20 -7.53
CA ILE A 196 15.22 1.18 -6.85
C ILE A 196 15.66 0.69 -5.45
N LEU A 197 14.75 0.06 -4.69
CA LEU A 197 14.94 -0.26 -3.27
C LEU A 197 15.06 -1.75 -2.96
N GLY A 198 14.66 -2.63 -3.88
CA GLY A 198 14.60 -4.08 -3.65
C GLY A 198 13.47 -4.53 -2.73
N VAL A 199 12.48 -3.68 -2.50
CA VAL A 199 11.30 -3.98 -1.67
C VAL A 199 10.03 -3.38 -2.29
N ARG A 200 8.86 -3.92 -1.93
CA ARG A 200 7.55 -3.40 -2.33
C ARG A 200 6.76 -2.91 -1.11
N PRO A 201 6.05 -1.77 -1.18
CA PRO A 201 5.14 -1.34 -0.12
C PRO A 201 3.82 -2.14 -0.13
N PHE A 202 3.25 -2.37 1.05
CA PHE A 202 1.88 -2.91 1.17
C PHE A 202 0.83 -1.82 1.22
N ILE A 203 1.20 -0.65 1.75
CA ILE A 203 0.28 0.45 1.98
C ILE A 203 0.17 1.30 0.71
N ILE A 204 -1.04 1.72 0.41
CA ILE A 204 -1.34 2.63 -0.69
C ILE A 204 -2.19 3.77 -0.19
N ARG A 205 -2.25 4.85 -0.96
CA ARG A 205 -3.30 5.86 -0.81
C ARG A 205 -3.85 6.16 -2.18
N ALA A 206 -5.17 6.20 -2.30
CA ALA A 206 -5.83 6.55 -3.55
C ALA A 206 -5.65 8.06 -3.84
N PRO A 207 -5.12 8.46 -5.01
CA PRO A 207 -5.17 9.85 -5.47
C PRO A 207 -6.54 10.49 -5.26
N GLY A 208 -6.60 11.62 -4.54
CA GLY A 208 -7.86 12.32 -4.25
C GLY A 208 -8.77 11.67 -3.21
N GLY A 209 -8.33 10.54 -2.63
CA GLY A 209 -9.06 9.77 -1.63
C GLY A 209 -10.12 8.84 -2.21
N THR A 210 -10.63 7.95 -1.37
CA THR A 210 -11.56 6.89 -1.83
C THR A 210 -13.00 7.38 -2.02
N VAL A 211 -13.42 8.41 -1.27
CA VAL A 211 -14.82 8.88 -1.23
C VAL A 211 -15.27 9.43 -2.58
N GLY A 212 -16.26 8.75 -3.17
CA GLY A 212 -16.80 9.11 -4.49
C GLY A 212 -16.00 8.56 -5.68
N MET A 213 -14.84 7.93 -5.43
CA MET A 213 -14.00 7.27 -6.45
C MET A 213 -14.10 5.75 -6.40
N PHE A 214 -14.10 5.16 -5.20
CA PHE A 214 -14.11 3.71 -5.02
C PHE A 214 -15.53 3.13 -4.93
N SER A 215 -15.78 2.07 -5.70
CA SER A 215 -16.85 1.09 -5.45
C SER A 215 -16.31 -0.11 -4.66
N GLY A 216 -17.21 -0.99 -4.18
CA GLY A 216 -16.83 -2.15 -3.36
C GLY A 216 -15.83 -3.09 -4.02
N ASP A 217 -15.87 -3.20 -5.35
CA ASP A 217 -14.96 -4.05 -6.13
C ASP A 217 -13.51 -3.56 -6.15
N TYR A 218 -13.25 -2.27 -5.91
CA TYR A 218 -11.88 -1.77 -5.69
C TYR A 218 -11.32 -2.33 -4.40
N TYR A 219 -12.07 -2.26 -3.30
CA TYR A 219 -11.65 -2.81 -2.01
C TYR A 219 -11.45 -4.32 -2.07
N ASP A 220 -12.34 -5.04 -2.75
CA ASP A 220 -12.19 -6.49 -2.96
C ASP A 220 -10.90 -6.81 -3.72
N ALA A 221 -10.60 -6.07 -4.80
CA ALA A 221 -9.38 -6.25 -5.57
C ALA A 221 -8.13 -5.95 -4.75
N LEU A 222 -8.10 -4.83 -4.02
CA LEU A 222 -6.97 -4.47 -3.15
C LEU A 222 -6.72 -5.52 -2.08
N ASN A 223 -7.78 -6.02 -1.44
CA ASN A 223 -7.68 -7.06 -0.43
C ASN A 223 -7.10 -8.37 -1.01
N LEU A 224 -7.60 -8.81 -2.18
CA LEU A 224 -7.09 -10.02 -2.86
C LEU A 224 -5.61 -9.90 -3.27
N LEU A 225 -5.16 -8.68 -3.53
CA LEU A 225 -3.80 -8.36 -3.95
C LEU A 225 -2.91 -7.89 -2.78
N GLY A 226 -3.41 -7.96 -1.55
CA GLY A 226 -2.61 -7.62 -0.36
C GLY A 226 -2.19 -6.15 -0.28
N TYR A 227 -2.93 -5.25 -0.90
CA TYR A 227 -2.79 -3.81 -0.67
C TYR A 227 -3.67 -3.37 0.49
N VAL A 228 -3.16 -2.42 1.27
CA VAL A 228 -3.92 -1.75 2.33
C VAL A 228 -4.01 -0.27 1.99
N GLU A 229 -5.21 0.18 1.69
CA GLU A 229 -5.51 1.60 1.44
C GLU A 229 -5.63 2.35 2.78
N HIS A 230 -5.13 3.58 2.84
CA HIS A 230 -5.35 4.51 3.95
C HIS A 230 -5.63 5.93 3.45
N ASP A 231 -6.85 6.44 3.67
CA ASP A 231 -7.18 7.87 3.51
C ASP A 231 -6.53 8.72 4.65
N TRP A 232 -7.26 9.69 5.22
CA TRP A 232 -6.83 10.59 6.28
C TRP A 232 -8.03 11.09 7.09
N ASN A 233 -7.78 11.58 8.31
CA ASN A 233 -8.80 12.27 9.14
C ASN A 233 -8.40 13.68 9.57
N VAL A 234 -7.17 14.10 9.29
CA VAL A 234 -6.67 15.46 9.57
C VAL A 234 -6.09 16.06 8.30
N LEU A 235 -6.64 17.21 7.89
CA LEU A 235 -6.23 17.95 6.69
C LEU A 235 -5.47 19.23 7.06
N THR A 236 -4.34 19.47 6.40
CA THR A 236 -3.63 20.77 6.42
C THR A 236 -4.21 21.78 5.43
N GLU A 237 -5.01 21.32 4.46
CA GLU A 237 -5.57 22.13 3.36
C GLU A 237 -4.49 22.67 2.38
N ASP A 238 -3.26 22.13 2.41
CA ASP A 238 -2.11 22.58 1.61
C ASP A 238 -2.25 22.34 0.09
N ALA A 239 -3.19 21.48 -0.32
CA ALA A 239 -3.58 21.27 -1.72
C ALA A 239 -4.85 22.02 -2.13
N THR A 240 -5.42 22.88 -1.28
CA THR A 240 -6.61 23.65 -1.66
C THR A 240 -6.29 24.86 -2.54
N PRO A 241 -7.27 25.33 -3.35
CA PRO A 241 -7.13 26.58 -4.11
C PRO A 241 -6.91 27.83 -3.27
N LYS A 242 -7.04 27.74 -1.93
CA LYS A 242 -6.81 28.86 -1.01
C LYS A 242 -5.32 29.07 -0.69
N HIS A 243 -4.46 28.10 -1.02
CA HIS A 243 -3.02 28.14 -0.79
C HIS A 243 -2.65 28.63 0.63
N PRO A 244 -3.09 27.91 1.69
CA PRO A 244 -2.87 28.37 3.04
C PRO A 244 -1.39 28.44 3.39
N ASN A 245 -0.99 29.52 4.05
CA ASN A 245 0.36 29.67 4.58
C ASN A 245 0.61 28.75 5.79
N ALA A 246 1.87 28.67 6.22
CA ALA A 246 2.27 27.78 7.30
C ALA A 246 1.46 27.95 8.60
N ALA A 247 1.18 29.19 9.01
CA ALA A 247 0.40 29.46 10.23
C ALA A 247 -1.04 28.97 10.11
N GLN A 248 -1.65 29.10 8.93
CA GLN A 248 -2.99 28.59 8.66
C GLN A 248 -3.01 27.05 8.69
N GLN A 249 -2.03 26.39 8.07
CA GLN A 249 -1.89 24.93 8.09
C GLN A 249 -1.76 24.38 9.51
N ILE A 250 -0.92 25.01 10.35
CA ILE A 250 -0.80 24.67 11.78
C ILE A 250 -2.15 24.83 12.49
N GLY A 251 -2.87 25.94 12.27
CA GLY A 251 -4.18 26.18 12.87
C GLY A 251 -5.27 25.21 12.42
N TYR A 252 -5.17 24.68 11.20
CA TYR A 252 -6.06 23.64 10.68
C TYR A 252 -5.84 22.30 11.40
N VAL A 253 -4.58 21.87 11.53
CA VAL A 253 -4.22 20.67 12.30
C VAL A 253 -4.61 20.84 13.75
N ASP A 254 -4.34 22.02 14.33
CA ASP A 254 -4.68 22.30 15.72
C ASP A 254 -6.16 22.05 15.99
N ARG A 255 -7.03 22.72 15.22
CA ARG A 255 -8.49 22.64 15.37
C ARG A 255 -9.00 21.21 15.20
N ARG A 256 -8.49 20.47 14.21
CA ARG A 256 -8.93 19.11 13.89
C ARG A 256 -8.50 18.07 14.94
N THR A 257 -7.52 18.40 15.77
CA THR A 257 -6.99 17.53 16.82
C THR A 257 -7.36 17.98 18.23
N GLN A 258 -8.30 18.94 18.39
CA GLN A 258 -8.82 19.36 19.69
C GLN A 258 -9.76 18.32 20.31
N GLY A 259 -10.49 17.57 19.48
CA GLY A 259 -11.47 16.57 19.91
C GLY A 259 -10.91 15.15 20.02
N HIS A 260 -11.77 14.21 20.38
CA HIS A 260 -11.47 12.79 20.29
C HIS A 260 -11.52 12.35 18.82
N LEU A 261 -10.40 11.85 18.31
CA LEU A 261 -10.33 11.16 17.03
C LEU A 261 -10.53 9.67 17.25
N LYS A 262 -11.15 9.02 16.27
CA LYS A 262 -11.31 7.55 16.25
C LYS A 262 -9.96 6.87 16.49
N ASP A 263 -9.97 5.85 17.34
CA ASP A 263 -8.78 5.07 17.72
C ASP A 263 -7.61 5.91 18.29
N ASN A 264 -7.90 7.14 18.76
CA ASN A 264 -6.91 8.15 19.19
C ASN A 264 -5.86 8.47 18.11
N MET A 265 -6.20 8.28 16.83
CA MET A 265 -5.27 8.39 15.73
C MET A 265 -5.48 9.68 14.93
N ALA A 266 -4.40 10.44 14.72
CA ALA A 266 -4.35 11.55 13.77
C ALA A 266 -3.55 11.14 12.53
N LEU A 267 -4.23 10.85 11.42
CA LEU A 267 -3.61 10.57 10.13
C LEU A 267 -3.66 11.87 9.31
N VAL A 268 -2.51 12.57 9.27
CA VAL A 268 -2.40 13.94 8.77
C VAL A 268 -2.00 13.93 7.29
N LEU A 269 -2.86 14.44 6.41
CA LEU A 269 -2.58 14.62 4.99
C LEU A 269 -1.81 15.93 4.73
N MET A 270 -0.67 15.79 4.06
CA MET A 270 0.21 16.84 3.54
C MET A 270 0.76 16.40 2.19
N HIS A 271 1.42 17.31 1.48
CA HIS A 271 2.05 17.04 0.19
C HIS A 271 3.53 17.47 0.20
N CYS A 272 4.37 16.74 -0.53
CA CYS A 272 5.83 16.94 -0.56
C CYS A 272 6.41 17.24 -1.95
N ASN A 273 5.54 17.53 -2.92
CA ASN A 273 5.90 17.96 -4.27
C ASN A 273 6.12 19.47 -4.40
N GLY A 274 6.53 19.93 -5.58
CA GLY A 274 6.74 21.35 -5.88
C GLY A 274 5.50 22.21 -5.60
N GLY A 275 5.69 23.42 -5.09
CA GLY A 275 4.61 24.33 -4.70
C GLY A 275 4.07 24.12 -3.28
N LYS A 276 4.67 23.20 -2.51
CA LYS A 276 4.33 22.89 -1.11
C LYS A 276 5.34 23.44 -0.10
N GLU A 277 6.04 24.52 -0.43
CA GLU A 277 7.02 25.15 0.48
C GLU A 277 6.40 25.61 1.81
N GLU A 278 5.11 25.98 1.83
CA GLU A 278 4.41 26.32 3.07
C GLU A 278 4.22 25.10 3.98
N THR A 279 4.06 23.90 3.42
CA THR A 279 4.00 22.65 4.19
C THR A 279 5.33 22.38 4.90
N VAL A 280 6.46 22.58 4.21
CA VAL A 280 7.80 22.49 4.81
C VAL A 280 7.93 23.45 6.00
N ARG A 281 7.45 24.69 5.85
CA ARG A 281 7.49 25.71 6.92
C ARG A 281 6.52 25.43 8.07
N ALA A 282 5.38 24.80 7.79
CA ALA A 282 4.36 24.46 8.78
C ALA A 282 4.78 23.27 9.67
N LEU A 283 5.55 22.34 9.09
CA LEU A 283 5.84 21.04 9.68
C LEU A 283 6.41 21.11 11.11
N PRO A 284 7.41 21.96 11.45
CA PRO A 284 7.88 22.13 12.82
C PRO A 284 6.76 22.47 13.81
N GLY A 285 5.91 23.45 13.47
CA GLY A 285 4.81 23.87 14.32
C GLY A 285 3.68 22.83 14.42
N ILE A 286 3.44 22.05 13.37
CA ILE A 286 2.52 20.92 13.38
C ILE A 286 3.02 19.85 14.37
N ILE A 287 4.31 19.49 14.29
CA ILE A 287 4.93 18.51 15.19
C ILE A 287 4.83 18.98 16.65
N GLU A 288 5.18 20.23 16.93
CA GLU A 288 5.12 20.81 18.28
C GLU A 288 3.70 20.84 18.83
N ASN A 289 2.71 21.20 18.00
CA ASN A 289 1.31 21.20 18.39
C ASN A 289 0.82 19.80 18.79
N LEU A 290 1.15 18.79 17.98
CA LEU A 290 0.78 17.41 18.24
C LEU A 290 1.49 16.86 19.48
N LYS A 291 2.79 17.14 19.66
CA LYS A 291 3.55 16.80 20.88
C LYS A 291 2.90 17.41 22.12
N ALA A 292 2.51 18.69 22.08
CA ALA A 292 1.86 19.37 23.19
C ALA A 292 0.50 18.75 23.57
N LYS A 293 -0.16 18.06 22.63
CA LYS A 293 -1.43 17.34 22.85
C LYS A 293 -1.26 15.89 23.29
N GLY A 294 -0.01 15.46 23.51
CA GLY A 294 0.33 14.11 23.96
C GLY A 294 0.36 13.07 22.84
N TYR A 295 0.46 13.48 21.57
CA TYR A 295 0.66 12.54 20.48
C TYR A 295 2.13 12.07 20.45
N ARG A 296 2.33 10.76 20.36
CA ARG A 296 3.56 10.19 19.82
C ARG A 296 3.46 10.09 18.29
N PHE A 297 4.58 9.87 17.62
CA PHE A 297 4.64 9.74 16.16
C PHE A 297 4.94 8.31 15.77
N GLY A 298 4.26 7.84 14.72
CA GLY A 298 4.53 6.55 14.10
C GLY A 298 4.48 6.67 12.58
N VAL A 299 4.70 5.54 11.91
CA VAL A 299 4.56 5.39 10.47
C VAL A 299 3.36 4.50 10.13
N VAL A 300 2.72 4.75 8.99
CA VAL A 300 1.62 3.91 8.54
C VAL A 300 2.13 2.52 8.20
N THR A 301 1.39 1.50 8.61
CA THR A 301 1.66 0.08 8.35
C THR A 301 0.35 -0.63 7.99
N PRO A 302 0.41 -1.89 7.51
CA PRO A 302 -0.80 -2.68 7.26
C PRO A 302 -1.75 -2.85 8.47
N ILE A 303 -1.26 -2.66 9.70
CA ILE A 303 -2.07 -2.75 10.92
C ILE A 303 -2.62 -1.40 11.39
N THR A 304 -2.23 -0.29 10.74
CA THR A 304 -2.77 1.03 11.04
C THR A 304 -4.28 1.05 10.81
N PRO A 305 -5.08 1.44 11.83
CA PRO A 305 -6.53 1.54 11.69
C PRO A 305 -6.95 2.46 10.55
N GLN A 306 -8.18 2.26 10.06
CA GLN A 306 -8.75 3.17 9.09
C GLN A 306 -9.20 4.48 9.76
N PRO A 307 -9.03 5.63 9.08
CA PRO A 307 -9.32 6.94 9.68
C PRO A 307 -10.83 7.25 9.84
N TRP A 308 -11.72 6.45 9.25
CA TRP A 308 -13.19 6.53 9.37
C TRP A 308 -13.74 5.41 10.25
#